data_AF-A0A846M164-F1
#
_entry.id   AF-A0A846M164-F1
#
_cell.length_a   1.000
_cell.length_b   1.000
_cell.length_c   1.000
_cell.angle_alpha   90.00
_cell.angle_beta   90.00
_cell.angle_gamma   90.00
#
_symmetry.space_group_name_H-M   'P 1'
#
loop_
_entity.id
_entity.type
_entity.pdbx_description
1 polymer ?
#
loop_
_entity_poly.entity_id
_entity_poly.type
_entity_poly.pdbx_seq_one_letter_code
_entity_poly.pdbx_strand_id
1 'polypeptide(L)'
;MARVNITVPDELLGRARAADLNVSALTTAALAEELDRRAKIAALDAYLADLQQAHGPVPEEEMAAARAWVDEVAPRDAGSSSVRSA
;
A
#
# COMPACT_ATOMS: atom_id res chain seq x y z
N MET A 1 -13.65 -17.56 19.16
CA MET A 1 -13.49 -17.23 17.72
C MET A 1 -14.74 -17.66 16.97
N ALA A 2 -15.18 -16.87 15.99
CA ALA A 2 -16.25 -17.27 15.07
C ALA A 2 -15.70 -18.23 14.01
N ARG A 3 -16.44 -19.30 13.68
CA ARG A 3 -16.08 -20.23 12.60
C ARG A 3 -16.65 -19.71 11.29
N VAL A 4 -15.81 -19.62 10.26
CA VAL A 4 -16.19 -19.23 8.91
C VAL A 4 -15.84 -20.35 7.95
N ASN A 5 -16.76 -20.71 7.05
CA ASN A 5 -16.50 -21.65 5.96
C ASN A 5 -16.26 -20.84 4.69
N ILE A 6 -15.14 -21.08 4.02
CA ILE A 6 -14.76 -20.42 2.77
C ILE A 6 -14.45 -21.48 1.71
N THR A 7 -14.75 -21.17 0.45
CA THR A 7 -14.37 -22.01 -0.69
C THR A 7 -12.99 -21.61 -1.16
N VAL A 8 -12.08 -22.58 -1.25
CA VAL A 8 -10.73 -22.42 -1.77
C VAL A 8 -10.54 -23.42 -2.90
N PRO A 9 -9.94 -23.04 -4.04
CA PRO A 9 -9.61 -23.98 -5.10
C PRO A 9 -8.81 -25.18 -4.59
N ASP A 10 -9.21 -26.39 -4.99
CA ASP A 10 -8.61 -27.64 -4.50
C ASP A 10 -7.10 -27.71 -4.80
N GLU A 11 -6.66 -27.18 -5.94
CA GLU A 11 -5.25 -27.11 -6.29
C GLU A 11 -4.43 -26.28 -5.30
N LEU A 12 -4.98 -25.14 -4.83
CA LEU A 12 -4.34 -24.30 -3.83
C LEU A 12 -4.29 -25.01 -2.47
N LEU A 13 -5.37 -25.67 -2.08
CA LEU A 13 -5.41 -26.43 -0.84
C LEU A 13 -4.44 -27.62 -0.87
N GLY A 14 -4.34 -28.30 -2.01
CA GLY A 14 -3.37 -29.37 -2.24
C GLY A 14 -1.93 -28.89 -2.10
N ARG A 15 -1.59 -27.75 -2.71
CA ARG A 15 -0.27 -27.12 -2.58
C ARG A 15 0.03 -26.69 -1.14
N ALA A 16 -0.95 -26.09 -0.45
CA ALA A 16 -0.79 -25.67 0.93
C ALA A 16 -0.53 -26.87 1.87
N ARG A 17 -1.25 -27.97 1.68
CA ARG A 17 -1.04 -29.22 2.43
C ARG A 17 0.31 -29.85 2.14
N ALA A 18 0.73 -29.90 0.88
CA ALA A 18 2.04 -30.42 0.49
C ALA A 18 3.19 -29.62 1.10
N ALA A 19 2.98 -28.34 1.38
CA ALA A 19 3.91 -27.44 2.04
C ALA A 19 3.73 -27.34 3.56
N ASP A 20 2.89 -28.20 4.17
CA ASP A 20 2.57 -28.22 5.60
C ASP A 20 2.12 -26.85 6.17
N LEU A 21 1.39 -26.07 5.37
CA LEU A 21 0.92 -24.75 5.78
C LEU A 21 -0.35 -24.83 6.64
N ASN A 22 -0.34 -24.13 7.78
CA ASN A 22 -1.54 -23.91 8.58
C ASN A 22 -2.41 -22.81 7.96
N VAL A 23 -3.34 -23.21 7.10
CA VAL A 23 -4.23 -22.31 6.34
C VAL A 23 -5.02 -21.37 7.24
N SER A 24 -5.51 -21.84 8.40
CA SER A 24 -6.29 -21.02 9.32
C SER A 24 -5.45 -19.93 9.98
N ALA A 25 -4.23 -20.27 10.39
CA ALA A 25 -3.30 -19.29 10.95
C ALA A 25 -2.89 -18.24 9.89
N LEU A 26 -2.58 -18.70 8.68
CA LEU A 26 -2.22 -17.82 7.56
C LEU A 26 -3.38 -16.87 7.19
N THR A 27 -4.60 -17.39 7.11
CA THR A 27 -5.79 -16.59 6.81
C THR A 27 -6.03 -15.55 7.90
N THR A 28 -5.85 -15.93 9.17
CA THR A 28 -6.00 -15.01 10.31
C THR A 28 -4.98 -13.88 10.24
N ALA A 29 -3.72 -14.21 9.96
CA ALA A 29 -2.65 -13.22 9.81
C ALA A 29 -2.91 -12.27 8.64
N ALA A 30 -3.29 -12.80 7.48
CA ALA A 30 -3.60 -12.01 6.30
C ALA A 30 -4.80 -11.07 6.52
N LEU A 31 -5.85 -11.54 7.22
CA LEU A 31 -6.97 -10.69 7.59
C LEU A 31 -6.57 -9.57 8.54
N ALA A 32 -5.75 -9.86 9.55
CA ALA A 32 -5.26 -8.86 10.48
C ALA A 32 -4.41 -7.79 9.76
N GLU A 33 -3.50 -8.21 8.88
CA GLU A 33 -2.67 -7.31 8.08
C GLU A 33 -3.50 -6.41 7.17
N GLU A 34 -4.48 -6.96 6.45
CA GLU A 34 -5.34 -6.16 5.56
C GLU A 34 -6.22 -5.18 6.34
N LEU A 35 -6.73 -5.58 7.51
CA LEU A 35 -7.49 -4.68 8.39
C LEU A 35 -6.61 -3.54 8.92
N ASP A 36 -5.39 -3.84 9.37
CA ASP A 36 -4.43 -2.84 9.83
C ASP A 36 -4.02 -1.88 8.72
N ARG A 37 -3.75 -2.40 7.50
CA ARG A 37 -3.47 -1.57 6.32
C ARG A 37 -4.60 -0.60 6.03
N ARG A 38 -5.85 -1.07 6.06
CA ARG A 38 -7.04 -0.21 5.84
C ARG A 38 -7.20 0.83 6.95
N ALA A 39 -6.97 0.45 8.21
CA ALA A 39 -7.03 1.37 9.33
C ALA A 39 -5.97 2.49 9.18
N LYS A 40 -4.75 2.15 8.77
CA LYS A 40 -3.68 3.13 8.50
C LYS A 40 -4.04 4.10 7.37
N ILE A 41 -4.61 3.60 6.28
CA ILE A 41 -5.06 4.46 5.17
C ILE A 41 -6.15 5.41 5.65
N ALA A 42 -7.16 4.90 6.34
CA ALA A 42 -8.25 5.73 6.86
C ALA A 42 -7.74 6.79 7.86
N ALA A 43 -6.77 6.44 8.72
CA ALA A 43 -6.14 7.37 9.63
C ALA A 43 -5.32 8.46 8.90
N LEU A 44 -4.62 8.08 7.83
CA LEU A 44 -3.89 9.03 6.98
C LEU A 44 -4.85 9.98 6.25
N ASP A 45 -5.95 9.46 5.70
CA ASP A 45 -6.96 10.28 5.03
C ASP A 45 -7.58 11.30 5.98
N ALA A 46 -7.92 10.87 7.21
CA ALA A 46 -8.42 11.76 8.25
C ALA A 46 -7.38 12.84 8.62
N TYR A 47 -6.13 12.44 8.81
CA TYR A 47 -5.04 13.38 9.11
C TYR A 47 -4.82 14.42 7.99
N LEU A 48 -4.86 14.00 6.73
CA LEU A 48 -4.73 14.92 5.60
C LEU A 48 -5.93 15.87 5.49
N ALA A 49 -7.14 15.40 5.79
CA ALA A 49 -8.32 16.25 5.85
C ALA A 49 -8.19 17.31 6.97
N ASP A 50 -7.70 16.92 8.14
CA ASP A 50 -7.46 17.84 9.26
C ASP A 50 -6.42 18.92 8.89
N LEU A 51 -5.32 18.52 8.24
CA LEU A 51 -4.31 19.48 7.75
C LEU A 51 -4.89 20.45 6.71
N GLN A 52 -5.66 19.93 5.76
CA GLN A 52 -6.32 20.75 4.74
C GLN A 52 -7.30 21.75 5.36
N GLN A 53 -8.02 21.35 6.42
CA GLN A 53 -8.91 22.24 7.14
C GLN A 53 -8.14 23.30 7.94
N ALA A 54 -7.03 22.92 8.58
CA ALA A 54 -6.23 23.82 9.42
C ALA A 54 -5.44 24.87 8.61
N HIS A 55 -4.93 24.48 7.44
CA HIS A 55 -3.99 25.31 6.67
C HIS A 55 -4.55 25.78 5.33
N GLY A 56 -5.67 25.23 4.86
CA GLY A 56 -6.20 25.51 3.53
C GLY A 56 -5.32 24.89 2.43
N PRO A 57 -5.61 25.21 1.15
CA PRO A 57 -4.80 24.73 0.03
C PRO A 57 -3.41 25.36 0.04
N VAL A 58 -2.40 24.59 -0.38
CA VAL A 58 -1.03 25.09 -0.54
C VAL A 58 -0.99 26.16 -1.64
N PRO A 59 -0.43 27.36 -1.38
CA PRO A 59 -0.26 28.40 -2.39
C PRO A 59 0.57 27.93 -3.59
N GLU A 60 0.24 28.38 -4.80
CA GLU A 60 0.95 27.98 -6.03
C GLU A 60 2.44 28.36 -5.99
N GLU A 61 2.78 29.49 -5.38
CA GLU A 61 4.16 29.95 -5.21
C GLU A 61 4.98 28.97 -4.35
N GLU A 62 4.42 28.51 -3.22
CA GLU A 62 5.07 27.53 -2.35
C GLU A 62 5.24 26.18 -3.04
N MET A 63 4.24 25.76 -3.81
CA MET A 63 4.31 24.54 -4.62
C MET A 63 5.38 24.64 -5.71
N ALA A 64 5.56 25.81 -6.33
CA ALA A 64 6.60 26.07 -7.32
C ALA A 64 8.00 26.05 -6.69
N ALA A 65 8.17 26.68 -5.51
CA ALA A 65 9.41 26.66 -4.75
C ALA A 65 9.79 25.24 -4.32
N ALA A 66 8.82 24.44 -3.85
CA ALA A 66 9.04 23.04 -3.47
C ALA A 66 9.49 22.19 -4.67
N ARG A 67 8.90 22.37 -5.85
CA ARG A 67 9.32 21.67 -7.08
C ARG A 67 10.74 22.05 -7.50
N ALA A 68 11.06 23.34 -7.49
CA ALA A 68 12.41 23.81 -7.81
C ALA A 68 13.46 23.22 -6.85
N TRP A 69 13.13 23.09 -5.57
CA TRP A 69 13.97 22.42 -4.59
C TRP A 69 14.15 20.92 -4.87
N VAL A 70 13.08 20.20 -5.23
CA VAL A 70 13.20 18.78 -5.62
C VAL A 70 14.13 18.60 -6.83
N ASP A 71 14.02 19.47 -7.84
CA ASP A 71 14.89 19.44 -9.02
C ASP A 71 16.37 19.73 -8.70
N GLU A 72 16.64 20.49 -7.64
CA GLU A 72 17.99 20.78 -7.15
C GLU A 72 18.59 19.62 -6.35
N VAL A 73 17.77 18.96 -5.52
CA VAL A 73 18.24 17.99 -4.50
C VAL A 73 18.12 16.52 -4.96
N ALA A 74 17.21 16.21 -5.89
CA ALA A 74 17.09 14.84 -6.40
C ALA A 74 18.22 14.54 -7.42
N PRO A 75 19.05 13.50 -7.21
CA PRO A 75 19.95 13.05 -8.24
C PRO A 75 19.14 12.67 -9.49
N ARG A 76 19.51 13.22 -10.65
CA ARG A 76 18.96 12.79 -11.94
C ARG A 76 19.24 11.30 -12.09
N ASP A 77 18.26 10.44 -11.83
CA ASP A 77 18.34 9.04 -12.20
C ASP A 77 18.41 8.96 -13.73
N ALA A 78 19.62 8.86 -14.25
CA ALA A 78 19.92 8.41 -15.59
C ALA A 78 19.50 6.93 -15.69
N GLY A 79 18.23 6.67 -15.99
CA GLY A 79 17.72 5.31 -15.90
C GLY A 79 16.33 5.03 -16.44
N SER A 80 15.84 5.75 -17.47
CA SER A 80 14.74 5.21 -18.27
C SER A 80 15.23 4.00 -19.04
N SER A 81 15.12 2.81 -18.46
CA SER A 81 15.40 1.56 -19.16
C SER A 81 14.44 1.43 -20.34
N SER A 82 15.01 1.57 -21.53
CA SER A 82 14.46 1.14 -22.81
C SER A 82 13.61 -0.12 -22.65
N VAL A 83 12.30 0.04 -22.88
CA VAL A 83 11.43 -1.07 -23.28
C VAL A 83 12.02 -1.59 -24.59
N ARG A 84 12.76 -2.70 -24.50
CA ARG A 84 13.19 -3.47 -25.67
C ARG A 84 11.97 -4.20 -26.20
N SER A 85 11.47 -3.74 -27.33
CA SER A 85 10.68 -4.56 -28.25
C SER A 85 11.53 -5.72 -28.74
N ALA A 86 11.05 -6.94 -28.52
CA ALA A 86 11.45 -8.14 -29.25
C ALA A 86 10.18 -8.96 -29.50
#